data_AF-K9J1A7-F1
#
_entry.id   AF-K9J1A7-F1
#
_cell.length_a   1.000
_cell.length_b   1.000
_cell.length_c   1.000
_cell.angle_alpha   90.00
_cell.angle_beta   90.00
_cell.angle_gamma   90.00
#
_symmetry.space_group_name_H-M   'P 1'
#
loop_
_entity.id
_entity.type
_entity.pdbx_description
1 polymer ?
#
loop_
_entity_poly.entity_id
_entity_poly.type
_entity_poly.pdbx_seq_one_letter_code
_entity_poly.pdbx_strand_id
1 'polypeptide(L)'
;MGEPGPLVPRDRRGGRSWCLRRVGMDAEWLLLEDGKEVTLGRGLGVTYQLVSKICPLMISRNHCVLKQNTEGQWTIMDNKSLNGVWLNRVRLQPLEVHSIREGDHVQLGVALENKESAEYEYEVTEEDWEKMRPCLAPTSGQLMGKNRGSRTKRKCSSDELEAPAAEGPSHLKSKISRTSCEPGQPLKSHGKGEMASQPSEPMEPQSTSLEPSEHTTGARVSPGPPTVPELQHEEQRASDPLVSQSRLELIKVTMSRILKLKTQMQEKQEAVLNEKKQSQKGDSKNIVQMEQELRDLQSQLCAEQAQQQARVEQLEKTFREEQQYLQGLEKEQGEENLKQQLAQALQEHWALMEELNRSKKDFEAIIQAKNKELEQTKEEKEKVRAQKEEVLSHVNDVLENELQCIICSEYFIEAVTLNCAHSFCSFCISEWMKRKIECPICRKDIKSKTPSLVLDNCISKMVDNLSSEVKERRIDLIKGRKAKRLL
;
A
#
# COMPACT_ATOMS: atom_id res chain seq x y z
N MET A 1 -35.79 -11.09 63.25
CA MET A 1 -36.08 -10.05 62.25
C MET A 1 -34.78 -9.30 62.01
N GLY A 2 -33.95 -9.81 61.09
CA GLY A 2 -32.68 -9.20 60.71
C GLY A 2 -32.75 -8.83 59.22
N GLU A 3 -32.33 -7.61 58.90
CA GLU A 3 -32.35 -7.05 57.54
C GLU A 3 -31.48 -7.85 56.56
N PRO A 4 -31.85 -7.94 55.27
CA PRO A 4 -31.00 -8.51 54.24
C PRO A 4 -29.97 -7.47 53.77
N GLY A 5 -28.69 -7.87 53.82
CA GLY A 5 -27.54 -7.08 53.37
C GLY A 5 -27.45 -6.92 51.84
N PRO A 6 -26.48 -6.10 51.37
CA PRO A 6 -26.39 -5.63 50.00
C PRO A 6 -26.06 -6.74 48.99
N LEU A 7 -26.76 -6.69 47.86
CA LEU A 7 -26.57 -7.56 46.70
C LEU A 7 -25.11 -7.50 46.21
N VAL A 8 -24.37 -8.56 46.49
CA VAL A 8 -23.06 -8.86 45.88
C VAL A 8 -23.25 -9.07 44.38
N PRO A 9 -22.40 -8.48 43.50
CA PRO A 9 -22.42 -8.77 42.08
C PRO A 9 -22.23 -10.27 41.87
N ARG A 10 -23.16 -10.85 41.11
CA ARG A 10 -23.21 -12.26 40.72
C ARG A 10 -21.82 -12.74 40.28
N ASP A 11 -21.30 -13.71 41.03
CA ASP A 11 -20.12 -14.53 40.74
C ASP A 11 -20.04 -14.90 39.25
N ARG A 12 -19.00 -14.45 38.53
CA ARG A 12 -18.61 -15.03 37.23
C ARG A 12 -17.71 -16.25 37.52
N ARG A 13 -18.33 -17.39 37.84
CA ARG A 13 -17.65 -18.70 37.82
C ARG A 13 -17.76 -19.28 36.42
N GLY A 14 -16.63 -19.46 35.73
CA GLY A 14 -16.48 -20.37 34.57
C GLY A 14 -17.25 -20.03 33.30
N GLY A 15 -17.33 -18.76 32.91
CA GLY A 15 -17.94 -18.38 31.62
C GLY A 15 -16.98 -18.59 30.45
N ARG A 16 -17.41 -19.31 29.42
CA ARG A 16 -16.78 -19.26 28.10
C ARG A 16 -16.94 -17.85 27.53
N SER A 17 -15.98 -17.41 26.73
CA SER A 17 -16.05 -16.10 26.09
C SER A 17 -15.47 -16.18 24.68
N TRP A 18 -16.06 -15.41 23.77
CA TRP A 18 -15.58 -15.31 22.41
C TRP A 18 -14.26 -14.56 22.36
N CYS A 19 -13.34 -15.03 21.52
CA CYS A 19 -12.09 -14.35 21.27
C CYS A 19 -11.60 -14.55 19.84
N LEU A 20 -10.68 -13.68 19.45
CA LEU A 20 -9.86 -13.84 18.26
C LEU A 20 -8.50 -14.38 18.71
N ARG A 21 -8.28 -15.68 18.51
CA ARG A 21 -7.02 -16.36 18.77
C ARG A 21 -6.02 -16.01 17.68
N ARG A 22 -4.82 -15.54 18.04
CA ARG A 22 -3.79 -15.22 17.04
C ARG A 22 -3.24 -16.51 16.43
N VAL A 23 -3.34 -16.67 15.11
CA VAL A 23 -2.84 -17.86 14.42
C VAL A 23 -1.31 -17.87 14.50
N GLY A 24 -0.74 -19.00 14.93
CA GLY A 24 0.70 -19.18 15.09
C GLY A 24 1.33 -18.52 16.33
N MET A 25 0.53 -17.95 17.25
CA MET A 25 1.03 -17.35 18.49
C MET A 25 0.11 -17.62 19.69
N ASP A 26 0.69 -18.13 20.79
CA ASP A 26 -0.01 -18.27 22.08
C ASP A 26 -0.06 -16.95 22.89
N ALA A 27 -0.11 -15.82 22.18
CA ALA A 27 -0.14 -14.47 22.76
C ALA A 27 -0.88 -13.51 21.82
N GLU A 28 -1.27 -12.33 22.34
CA GLU A 28 -2.00 -11.30 21.61
C GLU A 28 -3.43 -11.69 21.19
N TRP A 29 -4.11 -12.51 21.99
CA TRP A 29 -5.50 -12.88 21.75
C TRP A 29 -6.42 -11.69 22.08
N LEU A 30 -7.48 -11.51 21.30
CA LEU A 30 -8.38 -10.36 21.43
C LEU A 30 -9.71 -10.83 22.02
N LEU A 31 -10.09 -10.28 23.17
CA LEU A 31 -11.33 -10.66 23.84
C LEU A 31 -12.52 -9.96 23.17
N LEU A 32 -13.56 -10.74 22.88
CA LEU A 32 -14.85 -10.24 22.43
C LEU A 32 -15.80 -10.25 23.62
N GLU A 33 -15.86 -9.12 24.34
CA GLU A 33 -16.75 -8.97 25.48
C GLU A 33 -18.20 -8.80 25.01
N ASP A 34 -19.11 -9.66 25.48
CA ASP A 34 -20.54 -9.58 25.16
C ASP A 34 -21.12 -8.18 25.43
N GLY A 35 -21.89 -7.68 24.46
CA GLY A 35 -22.51 -6.37 24.52
C GLY A 35 -21.57 -5.17 24.33
N LYS A 36 -20.28 -5.38 24.04
CA LYS A 36 -19.33 -4.30 23.73
C LYS A 36 -18.88 -4.32 22.28
N GLU A 37 -18.67 -3.13 21.74
CA GLU A 37 -18.00 -2.95 20.46
C GLU A 37 -16.48 -3.08 20.63
N VAL A 38 -15.87 -3.96 19.83
CA VAL A 38 -14.42 -4.19 19.80
C VAL A 38 -13.87 -3.61 18.51
N THR A 39 -13.06 -2.56 18.63
CA THR A 39 -12.44 -1.90 17.49
C THR A 39 -10.96 -2.27 17.39
N LEU A 40 -10.50 -2.60 16.19
CA LEU A 40 -9.12 -2.99 15.90
C LEU A 40 -8.46 -1.97 14.98
N GLY A 41 -7.19 -1.64 15.22
CA GLY A 41 -6.42 -0.77 14.34
C GLY A 41 -5.13 -0.28 14.98
N ARG A 42 -4.36 0.55 14.26
CA ARG A 42 -3.12 1.14 14.81
C ARG A 42 -3.33 2.47 15.57
N GLY A 43 -4.53 3.03 15.51
CA GLY A 43 -4.87 4.31 16.13
C GLY A 43 -4.90 4.23 17.66
N LEU A 44 -4.90 5.37 18.35
CA LEU A 44 -4.96 5.39 19.83
C LEU A 44 -6.40 5.24 20.37
N GLY A 45 -7.41 5.50 19.53
CA GLY A 45 -8.83 5.47 19.92
C GLY A 45 -9.52 4.13 19.71
N VAL A 46 -8.79 3.04 19.49
CA VAL A 46 -9.35 1.69 19.30
C VAL A 46 -9.24 0.83 20.57
N THR A 47 -10.04 -0.22 20.66
CA THR A 47 -10.04 -1.17 21.79
C THR A 47 -8.70 -1.90 21.87
N TYR A 48 -8.25 -2.44 20.74
CA TYR A 48 -6.96 -3.13 20.60
C TYR A 48 -6.08 -2.44 19.57
N GLN A 49 -4.94 -1.92 20.06
CA GLN A 49 -3.96 -1.25 19.22
C GLN A 49 -2.98 -2.27 18.63
N LEU A 50 -3.03 -2.47 17.33
CA LEU A 50 -2.11 -3.33 16.59
C LEU A 50 -0.92 -2.51 16.08
N VAL A 51 0.27 -2.82 16.59
CA VAL A 51 1.52 -2.14 16.21
C VAL A 51 2.50 -3.18 15.67
N SER A 52 2.62 -3.23 14.35
CA SER A 52 3.60 -4.09 13.69
C SER A 52 5.00 -3.49 13.81
N LYS A 53 6.00 -4.35 14.05
CA LYS A 53 7.42 -3.95 13.96
C LYS A 53 7.93 -4.01 12.52
N ILE A 54 7.29 -4.79 11.66
CA ILE A 54 7.75 -5.09 10.30
C ILE A 54 7.14 -4.10 9.30
N CYS A 55 5.83 -3.87 9.36
CA CYS A 55 5.09 -2.99 8.46
C CYS A 55 4.02 -2.17 9.22
N PRO A 56 4.41 -1.10 9.93
CA PRO A 56 3.49 -0.30 10.77
C PRO A 56 2.31 0.32 10.01
N LEU A 57 2.42 0.48 8.69
CA LEU A 57 1.40 1.09 7.84
C LEU A 57 0.42 0.08 7.23
N MET A 58 0.64 -1.23 7.42
CA MET A 58 -0.23 -2.28 6.89
C MET A 58 -1.65 -2.19 7.51
N ILE A 59 -1.72 -1.87 8.79
CA ILE A 59 -2.99 -1.74 9.51
C ILE A 59 -3.46 -0.28 9.52
N SER A 60 -4.74 -0.07 9.26
CA SER A 60 -5.37 1.26 9.26
C SER A 60 -5.61 1.75 10.69
N ARG A 61 -5.78 3.07 10.89
CA ARG A 61 -5.98 3.67 12.23
C ARG A 61 -7.19 3.07 12.94
N ASN A 62 -8.30 2.91 12.20
CA ASN A 62 -9.47 2.12 12.54
C ASN A 62 -9.62 1.15 11.38
N HIS A 63 -9.32 -0.12 11.60
CA HIS A 63 -9.22 -1.11 10.53
C HIS A 63 -10.50 -1.92 10.41
N CYS A 64 -10.97 -2.51 11.50
CA CYS A 64 -12.26 -3.18 11.54
C CYS A 64 -12.94 -3.02 12.89
N VAL A 65 -14.24 -3.34 12.90
CA VAL A 65 -15.11 -3.26 14.06
C VAL A 65 -15.83 -4.60 14.22
N LEU A 66 -15.81 -5.15 15.42
CA LEU A 66 -16.58 -6.33 15.80
C LEU A 66 -17.65 -5.94 16.81
N LYS A 67 -18.89 -6.39 16.57
CA LYS A 67 -20.03 -6.14 17.47
C LYS A 67 -21.06 -7.25 17.34
N GLN A 68 -21.83 -7.46 18.40
CA GLN A 68 -23.02 -8.31 18.33
C GLN A 68 -24.17 -7.57 17.64
N ASN A 69 -24.90 -8.26 16.77
CA ASN A 69 -26.14 -7.75 16.18
C ASN A 69 -27.28 -7.80 17.23
N THR A 70 -28.48 -7.34 16.84
CA THR A 70 -29.68 -7.39 17.71
C THR A 70 -30.12 -8.80 18.08
N GLU A 71 -29.62 -9.81 17.38
CA GLU A 71 -29.91 -11.24 17.60
C GLU A 71 -28.84 -11.92 18.48
N GLY A 72 -27.80 -11.20 18.92
CA GLY A 72 -26.71 -11.72 19.75
C GLY A 72 -25.60 -12.45 18.97
N GLN A 73 -25.66 -12.48 17.63
CA GLN A 73 -24.61 -13.04 16.79
C GLN A 73 -23.47 -12.04 16.59
N TRP A 74 -22.22 -12.51 16.71
CA TRP A 74 -21.04 -11.70 16.43
C TRP A 74 -20.93 -11.38 14.93
N THR A 75 -20.62 -10.12 14.65
CA THR A 75 -20.42 -9.61 13.30
C THR A 75 -19.12 -8.84 13.21
N ILE A 76 -18.48 -8.89 12.03
CA ILE A 76 -17.30 -8.12 11.67
C ILE A 76 -17.65 -7.16 10.53
N MET A 77 -17.07 -5.97 10.57
CA MET A 77 -17.24 -4.95 9.53
C MET A 77 -15.89 -4.28 9.25
N ASP A 78 -15.53 -4.21 7.97
CA ASP A 78 -14.37 -3.44 7.51
C ASP A 78 -14.68 -1.94 7.59
N ASN A 79 -13.85 -1.18 8.32
CA ASN A 79 -14.04 0.26 8.50
C ASN A 79 -13.27 1.06 7.45
N LYS A 80 -13.51 0.74 6.17
CA LYS A 80 -12.80 1.31 5.01
C LYS A 80 -11.28 1.21 5.16
N SER A 81 -10.80 0.04 5.55
CA SER A 81 -9.36 -0.21 5.66
C SER A 81 -8.67 -0.09 4.30
N LEU A 82 -7.44 0.43 4.30
CA LEU A 82 -6.67 0.61 3.07
C LEU A 82 -6.30 -0.73 2.41
N ASN A 83 -5.86 -1.70 3.21
CA ASN A 83 -5.38 -3.00 2.75
C ASN A 83 -6.42 -4.12 2.86
N GLY A 84 -7.67 -3.78 3.20
CA GLY A 84 -8.79 -4.71 3.31
C GLY A 84 -8.76 -5.61 4.54
N VAL A 85 -9.93 -6.21 4.79
CA VAL A 85 -10.17 -7.27 5.76
C VAL A 85 -10.62 -8.51 5.00
N TRP A 86 -10.11 -9.67 5.39
CA TRP A 86 -10.42 -10.95 4.75
C TRP A 86 -11.06 -11.89 5.78
N LEU A 87 -12.17 -12.52 5.42
CA LEU A 87 -12.83 -13.55 6.21
C LEU A 87 -12.82 -14.85 5.40
N ASN A 88 -12.22 -15.92 5.93
CA ASN A 88 -12.08 -17.20 5.24
C ASN A 88 -11.53 -17.06 3.81
N ARG A 89 -10.49 -16.21 3.64
CA ARG A 89 -9.85 -15.86 2.35
C ARG A 89 -10.71 -15.06 1.36
N VAL A 90 -11.91 -14.62 1.76
CA VAL A 90 -12.78 -13.75 0.97
C VAL A 90 -12.64 -12.31 1.44
N ARG A 91 -12.46 -11.36 0.50
CA ARG A 91 -12.35 -9.94 0.84
C ARG A 91 -13.72 -9.41 1.25
N LEU A 92 -13.79 -8.79 2.42
CA LEU A 92 -15.00 -8.11 2.86
C LEU A 92 -15.17 -6.78 2.11
N GLN A 93 -16.42 -6.41 1.79
CA GLN A 93 -16.69 -5.08 1.28
C GLN A 93 -16.66 -4.04 2.41
N PRO A 94 -16.13 -2.83 2.16
CA PRO A 94 -16.11 -1.78 3.15
C PRO A 94 -17.51 -1.40 3.66
N LEU A 95 -17.66 -1.28 4.98
CA LEU A 95 -18.91 -0.96 5.70
C LEU A 95 -20.03 -2.01 5.61
N GLU A 96 -19.78 -3.17 5.02
CA GLU A 96 -20.74 -4.27 5.01
C GLU A 96 -20.55 -5.18 6.22
N VAL A 97 -21.66 -5.54 6.87
CA VAL A 97 -21.68 -6.33 8.11
C VAL A 97 -21.73 -7.81 7.78
N HIS A 98 -20.75 -8.57 8.26
CA HIS A 98 -20.62 -10.00 8.01
C HIS A 98 -20.70 -10.77 9.32
N SER A 99 -21.56 -11.78 9.40
CA SER A 99 -21.64 -12.66 10.58
C SER A 99 -20.44 -13.59 10.66
N ILE A 100 -19.86 -13.72 11.85
CA ILE A 100 -18.75 -14.64 12.13
C ILE A 100 -19.21 -15.81 13.01
N ARG A 101 -18.56 -16.96 12.83
CA ARG A 101 -18.83 -18.22 13.53
C ARG A 101 -17.52 -18.78 14.09
N GLU A 102 -17.66 -19.72 15.02
CA GLU A 102 -16.51 -20.46 15.55
C GLU A 102 -15.78 -21.22 14.41
N GLY A 103 -14.46 -21.09 14.37
CA GLY A 103 -13.58 -21.63 13.32
C GLY A 103 -13.31 -20.67 12.14
N ASP A 104 -13.95 -19.50 12.09
CA ASP A 104 -13.69 -18.54 11.02
C ASP A 104 -12.31 -17.90 11.14
N HIS A 105 -11.67 -17.64 9.99
CA HIS A 105 -10.34 -17.03 9.90
C HIS A 105 -10.46 -15.57 9.45
N VAL A 106 -10.02 -14.66 10.31
CA VAL A 106 -9.99 -13.22 10.07
C VAL A 106 -8.56 -12.77 9.81
N GLN A 107 -8.29 -12.28 8.61
CA GLN A 107 -7.01 -11.72 8.22
C GLN A 107 -7.14 -10.19 8.06
N LEU A 108 -6.21 -9.46 8.67
CA LEU A 108 -6.15 -7.99 8.60
C LEU A 108 -4.97 -7.56 7.71
N GLY A 109 -5.28 -6.91 6.59
CA GLY A 109 -4.31 -6.55 5.56
C GLY A 109 -3.93 -7.72 4.64
N VAL A 110 -2.79 -7.58 3.97
CA VAL A 110 -2.29 -8.54 2.96
C VAL A 110 -0.94 -9.12 3.36
N ALA A 111 -0.65 -10.32 2.85
CA ALA A 111 0.68 -10.92 2.99
C ALA A 111 1.74 -10.06 2.28
N LEU A 112 2.93 -9.99 2.87
CA LEU A 112 4.08 -9.35 2.24
C LEU A 112 4.67 -10.29 1.18
N GLU A 113 5.33 -9.74 0.15
CA GLU A 113 5.88 -10.52 -0.99
C GLU A 113 6.75 -11.73 -0.58
N ASN A 114 7.40 -11.64 0.59
CA ASN A 114 8.28 -12.69 1.13
C ASN A 114 7.61 -13.59 2.19
N LYS A 115 6.27 -13.57 2.34
CA LYS A 115 5.53 -14.34 3.34
C LYS A 115 4.26 -14.98 2.76
N GLU A 116 3.98 -16.20 3.20
CA GLU A 116 2.79 -16.96 2.77
C GLU A 116 1.50 -16.48 3.44
N SER A 117 1.59 -15.87 4.63
CA SER A 117 0.44 -15.34 5.37
C SER A 117 0.64 -13.89 5.83
N ALA A 118 -0.48 -13.20 6.06
CA ALA A 118 -0.47 -11.86 6.64
C ALA A 118 0.03 -11.89 8.08
N GLU A 119 0.62 -10.78 8.54
CA GLU A 119 1.13 -10.71 9.92
C GLU A 119 0.02 -10.90 10.95
N TYR A 120 -1.18 -10.37 10.69
CA TYR A 120 -2.32 -10.40 11.59
C TYR A 120 -3.41 -11.32 11.05
N GLU A 121 -3.32 -12.59 11.44
CA GLU A 121 -4.32 -13.62 11.16
C GLU A 121 -4.88 -14.16 12.46
N TYR A 122 -6.21 -14.21 12.57
CA TYR A 122 -6.92 -14.62 13.77
C TYR A 122 -7.94 -15.70 13.46
N GLU A 123 -8.16 -16.59 14.41
CA GLU A 123 -9.22 -17.60 14.39
C GLU A 123 -10.27 -17.23 15.43
N VAL A 124 -11.54 -17.24 15.02
CA VAL A 124 -12.67 -16.97 15.90
C VAL A 124 -12.95 -18.23 16.71
N THR A 125 -12.81 -18.17 18.03
CA THR A 125 -13.03 -19.32 18.92
C THR A 125 -13.72 -18.91 20.21
N GLU A 126 -14.47 -19.85 20.80
CA GLU A 126 -15.08 -19.70 22.12
C GLU A 126 -14.28 -20.52 23.14
N GLU A 127 -13.60 -19.85 24.06
CA GLU A 127 -12.66 -20.48 24.98
C GLU A 127 -12.97 -20.15 26.44
N ASP A 128 -12.45 -20.98 27.35
CA ASP A 128 -12.60 -20.75 28.79
C ASP A 128 -11.77 -19.53 29.21
N TRP A 129 -12.35 -18.64 30.01
CA TRP A 129 -11.66 -17.42 30.51
C TRP A 129 -10.29 -17.71 31.13
N GLU A 130 -10.17 -18.81 31.87
CA GLU A 130 -8.92 -19.20 32.53
C GLU A 130 -7.80 -19.57 31.55
N LYS A 131 -8.15 -20.16 30.40
CA LYS A 131 -7.20 -20.50 29.34
C LYS A 131 -6.77 -19.28 28.53
N MET A 132 -7.70 -18.35 28.30
CA MET A 132 -7.42 -17.16 27.50
C MET A 132 -6.63 -16.10 28.24
N ARG A 133 -6.91 -15.89 29.54
CA ARG A 133 -6.37 -14.77 30.33
C ARG A 133 -4.85 -14.57 30.22
N PRO A 134 -4.00 -15.61 30.21
CA PRO A 134 -2.55 -15.43 30.04
C PRO A 134 -2.13 -14.89 28.66
N CYS A 135 -2.94 -15.15 27.63
CA CYS A 135 -2.63 -14.89 26.23
C CYS A 135 -3.25 -13.58 25.69
N LEU A 136 -4.09 -12.89 26.48
CA LEU A 136 -4.81 -11.70 26.04
C LEU A 136 -3.89 -10.51 25.76
N ALA A 137 -4.16 -9.81 24.65
CA ALA A 137 -3.54 -8.54 24.33
C ALA A 137 -3.96 -7.44 25.34
N PRO A 138 -3.06 -6.50 25.67
CA PRO A 138 -3.42 -5.36 26.50
C PRO A 138 -4.40 -4.44 25.74
N THR A 139 -5.46 -4.00 26.42
CA THR A 139 -6.38 -3.00 25.86
C THR A 139 -5.74 -1.61 25.88
N SER A 140 -6.10 -0.74 24.94
CA SER A 140 -5.56 0.64 24.85
C SER A 140 -5.72 1.41 26.18
N GLY A 141 -6.81 1.17 26.90
CA GLY A 141 -7.05 1.76 28.23
C GLY A 141 -6.10 1.29 29.34
N GLN A 142 -5.56 0.06 29.26
CA GLN A 142 -4.61 -0.48 30.23
C GLN A 142 -3.17 0.02 29.99
N LEU A 143 -2.79 0.30 28.74
CA LEU A 143 -1.45 0.80 28.39
C LEU A 143 -1.19 2.22 28.95
N MET A 144 -2.23 3.05 29.05
CA MET A 144 -2.17 4.41 29.59
C MET A 144 -1.89 4.48 31.10
N GLY A 145 -2.09 3.37 31.84
CA GLY A 145 -1.89 3.31 33.30
C GLY A 145 -0.47 2.98 33.77
N LYS A 146 0.41 2.44 32.89
CA LYS A 146 1.73 1.90 33.28
C LYS A 146 2.95 2.72 32.84
N ASN A 147 2.79 3.75 32.01
CA ASN A 147 3.91 4.59 31.54
C ASN A 147 3.86 6.00 32.12
N ARG A 148 4.13 6.14 33.43
CA ARG A 148 4.75 7.35 34.00
C ARG A 148 6.14 6.97 34.51
N GLY A 149 7.12 6.98 33.62
CA GLY A 149 8.51 6.73 33.94
C GLY A 149 9.43 7.31 32.87
N SER A 150 10.22 8.32 33.27
CA SER A 150 11.47 8.77 32.65
C SER A 150 11.52 8.95 31.13
N ARG A 151 11.23 10.18 30.64
CA ARG A 151 11.93 10.69 29.45
C ARG A 151 13.22 11.38 29.89
N THR A 152 14.31 10.66 29.78
CA THR A 152 15.67 11.17 29.91
C THR A 152 15.98 12.08 28.72
N LYS A 153 16.48 13.28 29.02
CA LYS A 153 16.98 14.28 28.07
C LYS A 153 17.95 13.63 27.07
N ARG A 154 17.72 13.83 25.77
CA ARG A 154 18.81 13.86 24.79
C ARG A 154 19.06 15.31 24.36
N LYS A 155 20.37 15.57 24.33
CA LYS A 155 21.11 16.83 24.26
C LYS A 155 21.05 17.39 22.84
N CYS A 156 20.63 18.64 22.68
CA CYS A 156 20.95 19.48 21.53
C CYS A 156 21.73 20.68 22.08
N SER A 157 22.83 21.01 21.42
CA SER A 157 23.86 21.97 21.85
C SER A 157 23.40 23.43 21.74
N SER A 158 23.84 24.20 22.74
CA SER A 158 23.91 25.68 22.88
C SER A 158 24.61 26.34 21.69
N ASP A 159 24.37 27.60 21.27
CA ASP A 159 24.43 28.92 21.94
C ASP A 159 23.69 29.96 21.04
N GLU A 160 23.28 31.18 21.40
CA GLU A 160 23.28 32.07 22.58
C GLU A 160 22.35 33.27 22.23
N LEU A 161 21.54 33.79 23.17
CA LEU A 161 21.37 35.24 23.45
C LEU A 161 20.35 35.47 24.61
N GLU A 162 20.77 36.32 25.55
CA GLU A 162 20.30 36.61 26.92
C GLU A 162 18.91 37.31 27.04
N ALA A 163 17.98 36.91 27.92
CA ALA A 163 17.64 37.35 29.32
C ALA A 163 16.68 38.60 29.43
N PRO A 164 15.98 38.91 30.56
CA PRO A 164 15.70 38.17 31.82
C PRO A 164 14.23 38.21 32.40
N ALA A 165 13.98 37.27 33.30
CA ALA A 165 13.21 37.25 34.59
C ALA A 165 11.92 38.06 34.86
N ALA A 166 10.89 37.36 35.38
CA ALA A 166 10.08 37.75 36.56
C ALA A 166 9.37 36.54 37.21
N GLU A 167 9.14 36.64 38.53
CA GLU A 167 8.88 35.59 39.54
C GLU A 167 7.43 35.04 39.63
N GLY A 168 7.24 33.89 40.33
CA GLY A 168 6.02 33.04 40.41
C GLY A 168 4.86 33.55 41.32
N PRO A 169 4.09 32.69 42.06
CA PRO A 169 3.96 31.23 42.05
C PRO A 169 2.50 30.65 42.19
N SER A 170 2.38 29.33 41.92
CA SER A 170 1.58 28.33 42.68
C SER A 170 0.05 28.08 42.50
N HIS A 171 -0.26 26.77 42.52
CA HIS A 171 -1.43 26.09 43.12
C HIS A 171 -2.83 26.09 42.43
N LEU A 172 -3.24 24.94 41.83
CA LEU A 172 -4.31 24.03 42.31
C LEU A 172 -4.90 23.10 41.22
N LYS A 173 -5.34 21.92 41.66
CA LYS A 173 -5.87 20.77 40.91
C LYS A 173 -7.40 20.87 40.69
N SER A 174 -7.91 20.28 39.61
CA SER A 174 -9.14 19.42 39.51
C SER A 174 -9.49 19.25 38.01
N LYS A 175 -9.47 18.08 37.35
CA LYS A 175 -10.33 16.88 37.39
C LYS A 175 -11.84 17.17 37.33
N ILE A 176 -12.46 16.91 36.17
CA ILE A 176 -13.85 16.46 35.90
C ILE A 176 -13.79 15.83 34.48
N SER A 177 -13.81 14.49 34.31
CA SER A 177 -14.95 13.57 34.22
C SER A 177 -16.04 14.00 33.23
N ARG A 178 -16.06 13.36 32.05
CA ARG A 178 -17.08 13.56 31.01
C ARG A 178 -17.95 12.31 30.90
N THR A 179 -19.20 12.42 31.33
CA THR A 179 -20.29 11.47 31.07
C THR A 179 -21.11 11.92 29.87
N SER A 180 -21.56 10.90 29.15
CA SER A 180 -22.39 10.88 27.94
C SER A 180 -23.83 11.34 28.17
N CYS A 181 -24.51 11.75 27.10
CA CYS A 181 -25.79 11.15 26.66
C CYS A 181 -26.17 11.63 25.24
N GLU A 182 -26.84 10.72 24.52
CA GLU A 182 -27.38 10.85 23.16
C GLU A 182 -28.48 11.91 23.02
N PRO A 183 -28.92 12.14 21.77
CA PRO A 183 -30.36 12.28 21.53
C PRO A 183 -30.88 11.46 20.34
N GLY A 184 -32.07 10.89 20.55
CA GLY A 184 -32.90 10.22 19.55
C GLY A 184 -33.60 11.16 18.55
N GLN A 185 -34.29 10.50 17.62
CA GLN A 185 -35.01 11.00 16.43
C GLN A 185 -36.11 12.04 16.71
N PRO A 186 -36.64 12.69 15.64
CA PRO A 186 -38.02 12.33 15.24
C PRO A 186 -38.35 12.33 13.71
N LEU A 187 -39.61 11.93 13.49
CA LEU A 187 -40.42 11.48 12.35
C LEU A 187 -40.50 12.25 11.00
N LYS A 188 -40.96 11.44 10.02
CA LYS A 188 -41.51 11.65 8.66
C LYS A 188 -42.39 12.89 8.38
N SER A 189 -42.35 13.33 7.11
CA SER A 189 -43.55 13.75 6.36
C SER A 189 -43.44 13.39 4.86
N HIS A 190 -44.57 13.03 4.26
CA HIS A 190 -44.78 12.62 2.86
C HIS A 190 -45.18 13.82 1.98
N GLY A 191 -44.82 13.79 0.69
CA GLY A 191 -45.44 14.60 -0.37
C GLY A 191 -44.97 14.16 -1.77
N LYS A 192 -45.90 13.68 -2.61
CA LYS A 192 -45.73 13.15 -3.97
C LYS A 192 -45.57 14.26 -5.04
N GLY A 193 -44.94 13.92 -6.16
CA GLY A 193 -45.08 14.60 -7.46
C GLY A 193 -44.21 14.00 -8.57
N GLU A 194 -44.83 13.29 -9.51
CA GLU A 194 -44.26 12.69 -10.75
C GLU A 194 -43.84 13.74 -11.79
N MET A 195 -42.85 13.45 -12.67
CA MET A 195 -43.04 13.11 -14.10
C MET A 195 -41.70 13.03 -14.87
N ALA A 196 -41.77 12.33 -16.01
CA ALA A 196 -40.75 11.65 -16.81
C ALA A 196 -39.75 12.48 -17.64
N SER A 197 -38.63 11.83 -18.03
CA SER A 197 -38.29 11.53 -19.45
C SER A 197 -36.89 10.86 -19.60
N GLN A 198 -36.84 9.70 -20.29
CA GLN A 198 -35.63 9.11 -20.90
C GLN A 198 -35.28 9.84 -22.24
N PRO A 199 -34.16 9.56 -22.93
CA PRO A 199 -34.02 8.38 -23.83
C PRO A 199 -32.57 7.79 -23.90
N SER A 200 -32.33 6.47 -23.89
CA SER A 200 -32.25 5.48 -25.00
C SER A 200 -30.82 5.12 -25.45
N GLU A 201 -30.49 3.81 -25.39
CA GLU A 201 -29.33 3.15 -26.03
C GLU A 201 -29.44 3.11 -27.57
N PRO A 202 -28.42 2.56 -28.28
CA PRO A 202 -28.63 1.20 -28.80
C PRO A 202 -27.39 0.29 -28.89
N MET A 203 -27.54 -0.93 -28.34
CA MET A 203 -27.46 -2.27 -28.97
C MET A 203 -26.19 -2.77 -29.68
N GLU A 204 -25.66 -3.87 -29.13
CA GLU A 204 -25.03 -4.99 -29.84
C GLU A 204 -26.05 -5.83 -30.64
N PRO A 205 -25.60 -6.65 -31.61
CA PRO A 205 -26.33 -7.85 -32.02
C PRO A 205 -25.60 -9.17 -31.64
N GLN A 206 -26.27 -9.92 -30.76
CA GLN A 206 -26.58 -11.37 -30.76
C GLN A 206 -26.24 -12.19 -32.03
N SER A 207 -26.10 -13.53 -32.07
CA SER A 207 -25.90 -14.68 -31.16
C SER A 207 -26.14 -15.96 -32.01
N THR A 208 -25.98 -17.15 -31.42
CA THR A 208 -26.43 -18.51 -31.84
C THR A 208 -25.54 -19.31 -32.82
N SER A 209 -25.47 -20.65 -32.80
CA SER A 209 -25.66 -21.77 -31.86
C SER A 209 -25.58 -23.06 -32.71
N LEU A 210 -25.27 -24.19 -32.08
CA LEU A 210 -25.54 -25.60 -32.47
C LEU A 210 -24.37 -26.43 -33.05
N GLU A 211 -23.91 -27.38 -32.22
CA GLU A 211 -23.41 -28.69 -32.64
C GLU A 211 -24.59 -29.66 -32.92
N PRO A 212 -24.31 -30.88 -33.45
CA PRO A 212 -24.21 -32.03 -32.52
C PRO A 212 -23.22 -33.17 -32.91
N SER A 213 -22.66 -33.83 -31.88
CA SER A 213 -22.67 -35.32 -31.67
C SER A 213 -21.76 -36.20 -32.56
N GLU A 214 -21.00 -37.23 -32.13
CA GLU A 214 -20.84 -37.96 -30.85
C GLU A 214 -19.62 -38.94 -30.92
N HIS A 215 -18.99 -39.17 -29.77
CA HIS A 215 -18.46 -40.46 -29.21
C HIS A 215 -17.38 -41.30 -29.97
N THR A 216 -16.35 -41.91 -29.38
CA THR A 216 -15.93 -42.26 -27.99
C THR A 216 -14.51 -42.85 -28.08
N THR A 217 -13.48 -42.47 -27.30
CA THR A 217 -12.91 -43.08 -26.06
C THR A 217 -11.39 -42.80 -26.19
N GLY A 218 -10.56 -42.46 -25.20
CA GLY A 218 -10.63 -42.26 -23.77
C GLY A 218 -9.20 -41.96 -23.26
N ALA A 219 -9.10 -41.72 -21.95
CA ALA A 219 -7.89 -41.63 -21.13
C ALA A 219 -7.08 -40.31 -21.10
N ARG A 220 -6.89 -39.89 -19.84
CA ARG A 220 -6.23 -38.71 -19.27
C ARG A 220 -4.76 -38.56 -19.69
N VAL A 221 -4.26 -37.32 -19.67
CA VAL A 221 -3.19 -36.79 -18.80
C VAL A 221 -2.70 -35.44 -19.36
N SER A 222 -2.63 -34.43 -18.49
CA SER A 222 -2.08 -33.10 -18.78
C SER A 222 -0.59 -33.16 -19.17
N PRO A 223 -0.11 -32.33 -20.11
CA PRO A 223 1.30 -31.98 -20.20
C PRO A 223 1.56 -30.54 -19.73
N GLY A 224 2.63 -30.38 -18.95
CA GLY A 224 3.18 -29.10 -18.50
C GLY A 224 3.87 -28.30 -19.62
N PRO A 225 4.66 -27.28 -19.24
CA PRO A 225 5.05 -26.15 -20.10
C PRO A 225 5.95 -26.59 -21.26
N PRO A 226 5.96 -25.84 -22.39
CA PRO A 226 6.67 -26.25 -23.59
C PRO A 226 8.18 -26.20 -23.37
N THR A 227 8.79 -27.39 -23.40
CA THR A 227 10.21 -27.61 -23.56
C THR A 227 10.63 -27.07 -24.93
N VAL A 228 11.67 -26.23 -24.90
CA VAL A 228 12.42 -25.72 -26.05
C VAL A 228 12.71 -26.86 -27.05
N PRO A 229 12.40 -26.73 -28.34
CA PRO A 229 12.97 -27.62 -29.35
C PRO A 229 14.45 -27.29 -29.45
N GLU A 230 15.26 -28.17 -28.90
CA GLU A 230 16.68 -28.30 -29.18
C GLU A 230 16.82 -28.58 -30.68
N LEU A 231 17.01 -27.51 -31.44
CA LEU A 231 17.44 -27.56 -32.82
C LEU A 231 18.83 -28.20 -32.80
N GLN A 232 18.85 -29.50 -33.12
CA GLN A 232 20.04 -30.23 -33.47
C GLN A 232 20.71 -29.47 -34.62
N HIS A 233 21.71 -28.66 -34.28
CA HIS A 233 22.71 -28.24 -35.23
C HIS A 233 23.34 -29.53 -35.77
N GLU A 234 23.02 -29.87 -37.02
CA GLU A 234 23.93 -30.67 -37.83
C GLU A 234 25.22 -29.85 -38.00
N GLU A 235 26.11 -29.91 -37.01
CA GLU A 235 27.51 -29.59 -37.16
C GLU A 235 28.14 -30.63 -38.08
N GLN A 236 27.87 -30.54 -39.38
CA GLN A 236 28.61 -31.28 -40.39
C GLN A 236 28.98 -30.39 -41.56
N ARG A 237 30.26 -29.95 -41.49
CA ARG A 237 31.19 -29.54 -42.55
C ARG A 237 31.81 -28.16 -42.31
N ALA A 238 32.47 -28.01 -41.17
CA ALA A 238 33.70 -27.22 -41.15
C ALA A 238 34.86 -28.21 -41.34
N SER A 239 35.68 -28.00 -42.37
CA SER A 239 36.89 -28.79 -42.58
C SER A 239 37.84 -28.60 -41.40
N ASP A 240 38.09 -29.68 -40.65
CA ASP A 240 38.90 -29.73 -39.44
C ASP A 240 40.29 -29.06 -39.65
N PRO A 241 40.71 -28.05 -38.87
CA PRO A 241 41.96 -27.30 -39.09
C PRO A 241 43.23 -28.18 -39.08
N LEU A 242 43.15 -29.32 -38.39
CA LEU A 242 44.22 -30.32 -38.35
C LEU A 242 44.39 -31.04 -39.70
N VAL A 243 43.30 -31.19 -40.48
CA VAL A 243 43.32 -31.80 -41.81
C VAL A 243 43.89 -30.84 -42.85
N SER A 244 43.61 -29.54 -42.76
CA SER A 244 44.16 -28.53 -43.68
C SER A 244 45.66 -28.31 -43.44
N GLN A 245 46.12 -28.33 -42.19
CA GLN A 245 47.54 -28.26 -41.84
C GLN A 245 48.32 -29.49 -42.32
N SER A 246 47.75 -30.70 -42.18
CA SER A 246 48.32 -31.96 -42.69
C SER A 246 48.42 -32.00 -44.23
N ARG A 247 47.41 -31.47 -44.93
CA ARG A 247 47.40 -31.38 -46.41
C ARG A 247 48.45 -30.40 -46.94
N LEU A 248 48.65 -29.26 -46.26
CA LEU A 248 49.66 -28.28 -46.64
C LEU A 248 51.08 -28.83 -46.47
N GLU A 249 51.36 -29.56 -45.38
CA GLU A 249 52.64 -30.25 -45.19
C GLU A 249 52.88 -31.32 -46.26
N LEU A 250 51.86 -32.11 -46.62
CA LEU A 250 51.98 -33.07 -47.71
C LEU A 250 52.33 -32.42 -49.07
N ILE A 251 51.75 -31.26 -49.36
CA ILE A 251 52.08 -30.47 -50.57
C ILE A 251 53.53 -29.99 -50.53
N LYS A 252 53.99 -29.44 -49.40
CA LYS A 252 55.40 -28.99 -49.24
C LYS A 252 56.39 -30.14 -49.44
N VAL A 253 56.09 -31.31 -48.86
CA VAL A 253 56.90 -32.52 -49.01
C VAL A 253 56.93 -32.98 -50.48
N THR A 254 55.78 -32.99 -51.16
CA THR A 254 55.69 -33.38 -52.57
C THR A 254 56.44 -32.41 -53.48
N MET A 255 56.33 -31.10 -53.25
CA MET A 255 57.07 -30.07 -54.00
C MET A 255 58.60 -30.23 -53.83
N SER A 256 59.04 -30.52 -52.60
CA SER A 256 60.46 -30.77 -52.31
C SER A 256 60.97 -32.03 -53.03
N ARG A 257 60.14 -33.07 -53.15
CA ARG A 257 60.47 -34.28 -53.91
C ARG A 257 60.56 -34.01 -55.42
N ILE A 258 59.61 -33.26 -55.99
CA ILE A 258 59.63 -32.86 -57.41
C ILE A 258 60.88 -32.04 -57.74
N LEU A 259 61.27 -31.11 -56.87
CA LEU A 259 62.50 -30.32 -57.01
C LEU A 259 63.74 -31.22 -57.05
N LYS A 260 63.85 -32.17 -56.10
CA LYS A 260 64.96 -33.14 -56.07
C LYS A 260 65.02 -33.99 -57.33
N LEU A 261 63.88 -34.52 -57.79
CA LEU A 261 63.80 -35.31 -59.02
C LEU A 261 64.20 -34.50 -60.24
N LYS A 262 63.79 -33.22 -60.30
CA LYS A 262 64.17 -32.31 -61.39
C LYS A 262 65.67 -32.04 -61.42
N THR A 263 66.29 -31.83 -60.26
CA THR A 263 67.75 -31.67 -60.14
C THR A 263 68.49 -32.95 -60.53
N GLN A 264 68.06 -34.11 -60.03
CA GLN A 264 68.66 -35.40 -60.39
C GLN A 264 68.54 -35.70 -61.89
N MET A 265 67.41 -35.34 -62.51
CA MET A 265 67.21 -35.47 -63.95
C MET A 265 68.18 -34.57 -64.72
N GLN A 266 68.39 -33.33 -64.29
CA GLN A 266 69.34 -32.40 -64.92
C GLN A 266 70.79 -32.89 -64.81
N GLU A 267 71.21 -33.31 -63.61
CA GLU A 267 72.55 -33.87 -63.36
C GLU A 267 72.81 -35.13 -64.22
N LYS A 268 71.83 -36.04 -64.30
CA LYS A 268 71.91 -37.24 -65.13
C LYS A 268 71.92 -36.89 -66.62
N GLN A 269 71.20 -35.86 -67.05
CA GLN A 269 71.17 -35.42 -68.44
C GLN A 269 72.53 -34.84 -68.87
N GLU A 270 73.17 -34.07 -67.98
CA GLU A 270 74.52 -33.57 -68.16
C GLU A 270 75.57 -34.70 -68.14
N ALA A 271 75.43 -35.68 -67.24
CA ALA A 271 76.31 -36.85 -67.17
C ALA A 271 76.25 -37.68 -68.46
N VAL A 272 75.05 -37.95 -68.98
CA VAL A 272 74.87 -38.64 -70.28
C VAL A 272 75.46 -37.83 -71.43
N LEU A 273 75.29 -36.51 -71.44
CA LEU A 273 75.87 -35.64 -72.46
C LEU A 273 77.42 -35.63 -72.40
N ASN A 274 78.00 -35.69 -71.21
CA ASN A 274 79.44 -35.69 -70.99
C ASN A 274 80.06 -37.05 -71.36
N GLU A 275 79.43 -38.17 -70.98
CA GLU A 275 79.87 -39.50 -71.40
C GLU A 275 79.77 -39.71 -72.92
N LYS A 276 78.72 -39.16 -73.56
CA LYS A 276 78.61 -39.15 -75.03
C LYS A 276 79.72 -38.35 -75.72
N LYS A 277 80.26 -37.31 -75.08
CA LYS A 277 81.39 -36.52 -75.60
C LYS A 277 82.74 -37.22 -75.41
N GLN A 278 82.89 -38.03 -74.37
CA GLN A 278 84.14 -38.74 -74.07
C GLN A 278 84.30 -40.06 -74.84
N SER A 279 83.21 -40.72 -75.26
CA SER A 279 83.26 -42.00 -75.97
C SER A 279 83.13 -41.83 -77.50
N GLN A 280 84.24 -41.95 -78.24
CA GLN A 280 84.24 -41.89 -79.72
C GLN A 280 83.78 -43.18 -80.44
N LYS A 281 83.37 -44.23 -79.70
CA LYS A 281 82.71 -45.43 -80.26
C LYS A 281 81.31 -45.58 -79.66
N GLY A 282 80.31 -45.55 -80.54
CA GLY A 282 78.90 -45.34 -80.23
C GLY A 282 78.13 -46.48 -79.56
N ASP A 283 78.77 -47.48 -78.94
CA ASP A 283 78.08 -48.61 -78.30
C ASP A 283 78.75 -49.01 -76.98
N SER A 284 78.66 -48.15 -75.96
CA SER A 284 78.94 -48.55 -74.58
C SER A 284 77.63 -48.90 -73.89
N LYS A 285 77.51 -50.13 -73.35
CA LYS A 285 76.34 -50.60 -72.57
C LYS A 285 75.96 -49.61 -71.45
N ASN A 286 76.93 -48.87 -70.93
CA ASN A 286 76.73 -47.86 -69.89
C ASN A 286 75.91 -46.66 -70.37
N ILE A 287 76.09 -46.20 -71.61
CA ILE A 287 75.33 -45.06 -72.16
C ILE A 287 73.87 -45.45 -72.34
N VAL A 288 73.60 -46.65 -72.85
CA VAL A 288 72.23 -47.17 -73.02
C VAL A 288 71.53 -47.34 -71.66
N GLN A 289 72.26 -47.81 -70.64
CA GLN A 289 71.73 -47.93 -69.29
C GLN A 289 71.40 -46.57 -68.68
N MET A 290 72.29 -45.58 -68.78
CA MET A 290 72.01 -44.23 -68.26
C MET A 290 70.91 -43.51 -69.03
N GLU A 291 70.77 -43.74 -70.34
CA GLU A 291 69.64 -43.23 -71.12
C GLU A 291 68.31 -43.86 -70.70
N GLN A 292 68.31 -45.14 -70.33
CA GLN A 292 67.12 -45.79 -69.77
C GLN A 292 66.76 -45.20 -68.40
N GLU A 293 67.75 -45.03 -67.51
CA GLU A 293 67.55 -44.37 -66.22
C GLU A 293 67.00 -42.94 -66.38
N LEU A 294 67.47 -42.19 -67.38
CA LEU A 294 66.94 -40.88 -67.71
C LEU A 294 65.48 -40.91 -68.16
N ARG A 295 65.10 -41.86 -69.01
CA ARG A 295 63.69 -42.04 -69.43
C ARG A 295 62.80 -42.37 -68.24
N ASP A 296 63.28 -43.22 -67.34
CA ASP A 296 62.53 -43.62 -66.14
C ASP A 296 62.36 -42.44 -65.18
N LEU A 297 63.42 -41.65 -64.94
CA LEU A 297 63.36 -40.42 -64.15
C LEU A 297 62.44 -39.37 -64.77
N GLN A 298 62.45 -39.22 -66.10
CA GLN A 298 61.56 -38.32 -66.81
C GLN A 298 60.09 -38.72 -66.68
N SER A 299 59.79 -40.02 -66.77
CA SER A 299 58.44 -40.56 -66.55
C SER A 299 57.98 -40.35 -65.11
N GLN A 300 58.84 -40.56 -64.12
CA GLN A 300 58.53 -40.34 -62.70
C GLN A 300 58.25 -38.86 -62.40
N LEU A 301 59.07 -37.95 -62.92
CA LEU A 301 58.88 -36.51 -62.75
C LEU A 301 57.55 -36.05 -63.38
N CYS A 302 57.21 -36.56 -64.57
CA CYS A 302 55.96 -36.23 -65.24
C CYS A 302 54.73 -36.73 -64.45
N ALA A 303 54.77 -37.96 -63.95
CA ALA A 303 53.69 -38.52 -63.13
C ALA A 303 53.50 -37.75 -61.81
N GLU A 304 54.58 -37.41 -61.12
CA GLU A 304 54.55 -36.63 -59.88
C GLU A 304 54.03 -35.20 -60.11
N GLN A 305 54.42 -34.56 -61.20
CA GLN A 305 53.91 -33.23 -61.58
C GLN A 305 52.42 -33.28 -61.91
N ALA A 306 51.97 -34.26 -62.70
CA ALA A 306 50.55 -34.43 -63.02
C ALA A 306 49.71 -34.70 -61.76
N GLN A 307 50.21 -35.53 -60.86
CA GLN A 307 49.54 -35.81 -59.58
C GLN A 307 49.46 -34.56 -58.69
N GLN A 308 50.53 -33.77 -58.62
CA GLN A 308 50.54 -32.54 -57.83
C GLN A 308 49.59 -31.49 -58.41
N GLN A 309 49.53 -31.36 -59.74
CA GLN A 309 48.61 -30.45 -60.41
C GLN A 309 47.15 -30.80 -60.13
N ALA A 310 46.79 -32.09 -60.25
CA ALA A 310 45.44 -32.57 -59.93
C ALA A 310 45.03 -32.30 -58.47
N ARG A 311 45.99 -32.44 -57.53
CA ARG A 311 45.74 -32.12 -56.10
C ARG A 311 45.50 -30.63 -55.87
N VAL A 312 46.22 -29.76 -56.57
CA VAL A 312 46.02 -28.30 -56.49
C VAL A 312 44.66 -27.92 -57.06
N GLU A 313 44.29 -28.45 -58.22
CA GLU A 313 42.98 -28.19 -58.84
C GLU A 313 41.82 -28.65 -57.95
N GLN A 314 41.96 -29.81 -57.30
CA GLN A 314 40.98 -30.29 -56.32
C GLN A 314 40.88 -29.35 -55.11
N LEU A 315 42.01 -28.83 -54.61
CA LEU A 315 42.02 -27.90 -53.48
C LEU A 315 41.36 -26.56 -53.83
N GLU A 316 41.66 -26.02 -55.01
CA GLU A 316 41.02 -24.81 -55.52
C GLU A 316 39.50 -24.98 -55.66
N LYS A 317 39.05 -26.15 -56.12
CA LYS A 317 37.62 -26.47 -56.20
C LYS A 317 36.98 -26.46 -54.81
N THR A 318 37.60 -27.13 -53.83
CA THR A 318 37.08 -27.15 -52.45
C THR A 318 37.05 -25.75 -51.83
N PHE A 319 38.06 -24.92 -52.07
CA PHE A 319 38.10 -23.57 -51.53
C PHE A 319 37.00 -22.68 -52.13
N ARG A 320 36.74 -22.80 -53.44
CA ARG A 320 35.63 -22.09 -54.10
C ARG A 320 34.27 -22.50 -53.53
N GLU A 321 34.07 -23.79 -53.28
CA GLU A 321 32.83 -24.32 -52.69
C GLU A 321 32.64 -23.83 -51.23
N GLU A 322 33.70 -23.87 -50.41
CA GLU A 322 33.67 -23.33 -49.03
C GLU A 322 33.41 -21.83 -49.01
N GLN A 323 34.02 -21.06 -49.91
CA GLN A 323 33.80 -19.61 -50.00
C GLN A 323 32.35 -19.26 -50.37
N GLN A 324 31.74 -20.02 -51.29
CA GLN A 324 30.33 -19.83 -51.64
C GLN A 324 29.40 -20.22 -50.49
N TYR A 325 29.73 -21.27 -49.73
CA TYR A 325 29.00 -21.67 -48.54
C TYR A 325 29.04 -20.59 -47.45
N LEU A 326 30.22 -20.03 -47.16
CA LEU A 326 30.38 -18.95 -46.18
C LEU A 326 29.62 -17.67 -46.58
N GLN A 327 29.67 -17.28 -47.86
CA GLN A 327 28.87 -16.16 -48.38
C GLN A 327 27.36 -16.41 -48.33
N GLY A 328 26.92 -17.68 -48.29
CA GLY A 328 25.53 -18.06 -48.09
C GLY A 328 25.06 -17.88 -46.65
N LEU A 329 25.92 -18.22 -45.67
CA LEU A 329 25.66 -18.04 -44.24
C LEU A 329 25.59 -16.56 -43.84
N GLU A 330 26.43 -15.69 -44.40
CA GLU A 330 26.34 -14.23 -44.17
C GLU A 330 25.05 -13.60 -44.70
N LYS A 331 24.34 -14.29 -45.60
CA LYS A 331 23.04 -13.85 -46.16
C LYS A 331 21.85 -14.46 -45.42
N GLU A 332 22.01 -14.87 -44.16
CA GLU A 332 20.89 -15.31 -43.35
C GLU A 332 19.97 -14.13 -42.99
N GLN A 333 18.98 -13.94 -43.85
CA GLN A 333 17.89 -12.98 -43.77
C GLN A 333 17.11 -13.02 -42.44
N GLY A 334 17.29 -14.07 -41.64
CA GLY A 334 16.74 -14.21 -40.29
C GLY A 334 17.40 -13.30 -39.25
N GLU A 335 18.72 -13.10 -39.29
CA GLU A 335 19.42 -12.28 -38.28
C GLU A 335 19.09 -10.78 -38.45
N GLU A 336 19.03 -10.30 -39.69
CA GLU A 336 18.60 -8.92 -39.98
C GLU A 336 17.13 -8.70 -39.60
N ASN A 337 16.26 -9.66 -39.87
CA ASN A 337 14.85 -9.58 -39.49
C ASN A 337 14.68 -9.54 -37.95
N LEU A 338 15.43 -10.38 -37.22
CA LEU A 338 15.47 -10.38 -35.76
C LEU A 338 15.99 -9.05 -35.19
N LYS A 339 17.05 -8.49 -35.78
CA LYS A 339 17.58 -7.17 -35.40
C LYS A 339 16.55 -6.07 -35.62
N GLN A 340 15.80 -6.12 -36.73
CA GLN A 340 14.75 -5.17 -37.03
C GLN A 340 13.55 -5.29 -36.06
N GLN A 341 13.13 -6.52 -35.75
CA GLN A 341 12.08 -6.78 -34.76
C GLN A 341 12.49 -6.30 -33.37
N LEU A 342 13.74 -6.54 -32.95
CA LEU A 342 14.26 -6.06 -31.67
C LEU A 342 14.30 -4.53 -31.61
N ALA A 343 14.74 -3.88 -32.69
CA ALA A 343 14.76 -2.42 -32.78
C ALA A 343 13.34 -1.83 -32.70
N GLN A 344 12.37 -2.44 -33.38
CA GLN A 344 10.97 -2.03 -33.31
C GLN A 344 10.39 -2.20 -31.89
N ALA A 345 10.61 -3.37 -31.27
CA ALA A 345 10.14 -3.63 -29.90
C ALA A 345 10.77 -2.65 -28.88
N LEU A 346 12.04 -2.31 -29.03
CA LEU A 346 12.71 -1.31 -28.19
C LEU A 346 12.12 0.09 -28.39
N GLN A 347 11.78 0.46 -29.63
CA GLN A 347 11.15 1.73 -29.94
C GLN A 347 9.74 1.84 -29.34
N GLU A 348 8.93 0.78 -29.45
CA GLU A 348 7.60 0.70 -28.85
C GLU A 348 7.67 0.79 -27.33
N HIS A 349 8.61 0.06 -26.71
CA HIS A 349 8.85 0.14 -25.27
C HIS A 349 9.27 1.55 -24.82
N TRP A 350 10.09 2.25 -25.61
CA TRP A 350 10.48 3.63 -25.30
C TRP A 350 9.30 4.60 -25.38
N ALA A 351 8.43 4.46 -26.41
CA ALA A 351 7.22 5.26 -26.54
C ALA A 351 6.25 5.05 -25.37
N LEU A 352 6.04 3.79 -24.95
CA LEU A 352 5.21 3.46 -23.79
C LEU A 352 5.76 4.07 -22.49
N MET A 353 7.08 4.01 -22.29
CA MET A 353 7.73 4.64 -21.13
C MET A 353 7.57 6.17 -21.12
N GLU A 354 7.61 6.81 -22.29
CA GLU A 354 7.38 8.25 -22.41
C GLU A 354 5.93 8.61 -22.06
N GLU A 355 4.96 7.85 -22.55
CA GLU A 355 3.55 8.05 -22.25
C GLU A 355 3.24 7.83 -20.76
N LEU A 356 3.80 6.78 -20.15
CA LEU A 356 3.69 6.54 -18.72
C LEU A 356 4.29 7.69 -17.91
N ASN A 357 5.42 8.25 -18.34
CA ASN A 357 6.05 9.39 -17.67
C ASN A 357 5.24 10.68 -17.82
N ARG A 358 4.57 10.90 -18.96
CA ARG A 358 3.61 12.00 -19.13
C ARG A 358 2.41 11.84 -18.20
N SER A 359 1.80 10.65 -18.20
CA SER A 359 0.68 10.32 -17.32
C SER A 359 1.04 10.50 -15.84
N LYS A 360 2.24 10.07 -15.43
CA LYS A 360 2.76 10.30 -14.07
C LYS A 360 2.81 11.78 -13.71
N LYS A 361 3.32 12.64 -14.61
CA LYS A 361 3.39 14.10 -14.37
C LYS A 361 2.00 14.71 -14.25
N ASP A 362 1.05 14.27 -15.07
CA ASP A 362 -0.33 14.73 -15.00
C ASP A 362 -0.97 14.36 -13.65
N PHE A 363 -0.76 13.12 -13.19
CA PHE A 363 -1.22 12.71 -11.86
C PHE A 363 -0.56 13.50 -10.73
N GLU A 364 0.75 13.75 -10.81
CA GLU A 364 1.46 14.58 -9.82
C GLU A 364 0.89 16.02 -9.77
N ALA A 365 0.59 16.61 -10.93
CA ALA A 365 -0.02 17.94 -11.01
C ALA A 365 -1.42 17.97 -10.40
N ILE A 366 -2.25 16.95 -10.65
CA ILE A 366 -3.58 16.82 -10.04
C ILE A 366 -3.48 16.71 -8.52
N ILE A 367 -2.57 15.86 -8.02
CA ILE A 367 -2.34 15.69 -6.58
C ILE A 367 -1.90 17.01 -5.94
N GLN A 368 -0.97 17.74 -6.58
CA GLN A 368 -0.52 19.05 -6.09
C GLN A 368 -1.66 20.08 -6.06
N ALA A 369 -2.49 20.15 -7.10
CA ALA A 369 -3.64 21.03 -7.14
C ALA A 369 -4.65 20.72 -6.03
N LYS A 370 -4.96 19.43 -5.82
CA LYS A 370 -5.88 18.98 -4.77
C LYS A 370 -5.34 19.22 -3.36
N ASN A 371 -4.04 19.05 -3.14
CA ASN A 371 -3.40 19.38 -1.87
C ASN A 371 -3.49 20.89 -1.58
N LYS A 372 -3.28 21.74 -2.60
CA LYS A 372 -3.42 23.20 -2.45
C LYS A 372 -4.86 23.61 -2.11
N GLU A 373 -5.85 23.05 -2.78
CA GLU A 373 -7.29 23.27 -2.49
C GLU A 373 -7.64 22.85 -1.06
N LEU A 374 -7.09 21.72 -0.59
CA LEU A 374 -7.30 21.25 0.78
C LEU A 374 -6.70 22.19 1.82
N GLU A 375 -5.51 22.71 1.60
CA GLU A 375 -4.88 23.67 2.53
C GLU A 375 -5.66 24.99 2.59
N GLN A 376 -6.13 25.50 1.45
CA GLN A 376 -7.00 26.69 1.42
C GLN A 376 -8.29 26.47 2.22
N THR A 377 -8.92 25.30 2.07
CA THR A 377 -10.14 24.95 2.81
C THR A 377 -9.89 24.81 4.31
N LYS A 378 -8.72 24.28 4.70
CA LYS A 378 -8.32 24.20 6.12
C LYS A 378 -8.12 25.59 6.71
N GLU A 379 -7.41 26.47 6.00
CA GLU A 379 -7.15 27.83 6.45
C GLU A 379 -8.46 28.63 6.60
N GLU A 380 -9.37 28.52 5.64
CA GLU A 380 -10.70 29.15 5.73
C GLU A 380 -11.51 28.61 6.91
N LYS A 381 -11.53 27.28 7.10
CA LYS A 381 -12.22 26.65 8.23
C LYS A 381 -11.61 27.05 9.58
N GLU A 382 -10.30 27.27 9.65
CA GLU A 382 -9.62 27.75 10.84
C GLU A 382 -9.97 29.21 11.13
N LYS A 383 -9.97 30.08 10.11
CA LYS A 383 -10.43 31.48 10.23
C LYS A 383 -11.88 31.57 10.72
N VAL A 384 -12.78 30.78 10.14
CA VAL A 384 -14.19 30.72 10.59
C VAL A 384 -14.30 30.21 12.02
N ARG A 385 -13.47 29.24 12.42
CA ARG A 385 -13.44 28.76 13.80
C ARG A 385 -12.97 29.84 14.77
N ALA A 386 -11.89 30.55 14.43
CA ALA A 386 -11.35 31.63 15.26
C ALA A 386 -12.38 32.76 15.41
N GLN A 387 -13.04 33.18 14.32
CA GLN A 387 -14.12 34.17 14.37
C GLN A 387 -15.29 33.69 15.24
N LYS A 388 -15.68 32.42 15.13
CA LYS A 388 -16.74 31.86 15.97
C LYS A 388 -16.36 31.85 17.45
N GLU A 389 -15.11 31.52 17.77
CA GLU A 389 -14.59 31.51 19.15
C GLU A 389 -14.53 32.93 19.73
N GLU A 390 -14.10 33.92 18.95
CA GLU A 390 -14.10 35.34 19.34
C GLU A 390 -15.53 35.83 19.64
N VAL A 391 -16.48 35.56 18.75
CA VAL A 391 -17.89 35.93 18.96
C VAL A 391 -18.47 35.25 20.20
N LEU A 392 -18.18 33.96 20.41
CA LEU A 392 -18.63 33.23 21.59
C LEU A 392 -18.01 33.79 22.87
N SER A 393 -16.72 34.15 22.84
CA SER A 393 -16.04 34.79 23.96
C SER A 393 -16.69 36.12 24.32
N HIS A 394 -17.00 36.96 23.33
CA HIS A 394 -17.67 38.24 23.56
C HIS A 394 -19.08 38.07 24.12
N VAL A 395 -19.85 37.10 23.61
CA VAL A 395 -21.19 36.81 24.13
C VAL A 395 -21.13 36.30 25.59
N ASN A 396 -20.13 35.49 25.93
CA ASN A 396 -19.94 35.02 27.30
C ASN A 396 -19.60 36.16 28.27
N ASP A 397 -18.74 37.10 27.84
CA ASP A 397 -18.37 38.28 28.63
C ASP A 397 -19.59 39.17 28.97
N VAL A 398 -20.45 39.43 27.98
CA VAL A 398 -21.71 40.17 28.19
C VAL A 398 -22.63 39.45 29.16
N LEU A 399 -22.73 38.11 29.05
CA LEU A 399 -23.57 37.32 29.94
C LEU A 399 -23.09 37.37 31.40
N GLU A 400 -21.79 37.19 31.62
CA GLU A 400 -21.21 37.15 32.97
C GLU A 400 -21.19 38.52 33.64
N ASN A 401 -20.88 39.59 32.90
CA ASN A 401 -20.69 40.92 33.50
C ASN A 401 -21.97 41.77 33.56
N GLU A 402 -22.83 41.70 32.53
CA GLU A 402 -23.95 42.65 32.38
C GLU A 402 -25.31 42.06 32.76
N LEU A 403 -25.47 40.73 32.66
CA LEU A 403 -26.78 40.06 32.79
C LEU A 403 -26.95 39.24 34.08
N GLN A 404 -26.02 39.37 35.02
CA GLN A 404 -26.07 38.71 36.32
C GLN A 404 -26.65 39.62 37.42
N CYS A 405 -27.49 39.03 38.26
CA CYS A 405 -28.04 39.72 39.42
C CYS A 405 -27.05 39.71 40.59
N ILE A 406 -26.52 40.87 40.96
CA ILE A 406 -25.54 41.04 42.07
C ILE A 406 -25.96 40.42 43.41
N ILE A 407 -27.26 40.24 43.67
CA ILE A 407 -27.75 39.65 44.92
C ILE A 407 -27.56 38.13 44.95
N CYS A 408 -27.73 37.45 43.82
CA CYS A 408 -27.74 35.98 43.76
C CYS A 408 -26.68 35.39 42.84
N SER A 409 -25.92 36.22 42.13
CA SER A 409 -24.87 35.82 41.17
C SER A 409 -25.34 34.86 40.08
N GLU A 410 -26.63 34.94 39.73
CA GLU A 410 -27.27 34.16 38.67
C GLU A 410 -27.86 35.13 37.64
N TYR A 411 -28.03 34.67 36.39
CA TYR A 411 -28.66 35.47 35.34
C TYR A 411 -30.05 35.93 35.78
N PHE A 412 -30.44 37.16 35.43
CA PHE A 412 -31.72 37.70 35.89
C PHE A 412 -32.89 36.76 35.59
N ILE A 413 -33.71 36.48 36.61
CA ILE A 413 -34.96 35.72 36.49
C ILE A 413 -36.08 36.70 36.83
N GLU A 414 -36.94 36.95 35.84
CA GLU A 414 -37.98 37.99 35.91
C GLU A 414 -37.33 39.33 36.26
N ALA A 415 -36.52 39.85 35.33
CA ALA A 415 -35.74 41.07 35.53
C ALA A 415 -36.65 42.25 35.87
N VAL A 416 -36.31 42.98 36.92
CA VAL A 416 -36.98 44.21 37.33
C VAL A 416 -35.97 45.34 37.44
N THR A 417 -36.29 46.46 36.79
CA THR A 417 -35.48 47.67 36.80
C THR A 417 -36.10 48.67 37.76
N LEU A 418 -35.27 49.26 38.62
CA LEU A 418 -35.68 50.26 39.60
C LEU A 418 -35.68 51.67 39.00
N ASN A 419 -36.26 52.64 39.70
CA ASN A 419 -36.18 54.07 39.35
C ASN A 419 -34.75 54.62 39.23
N CYS A 420 -33.76 53.94 39.81
CA CYS A 420 -32.34 54.29 39.68
C CYS A 420 -31.63 53.57 38.51
N ALA A 421 -32.38 52.93 37.60
CA ALA A 421 -31.93 52.16 36.44
C ALA A 421 -31.15 50.86 36.72
N HIS A 422 -30.95 50.49 37.99
CA HIS A 422 -30.36 49.20 38.33
C HIS A 422 -31.38 48.07 38.24
N SER A 423 -30.93 46.92 37.73
CA SER A 423 -31.78 45.74 37.51
C SER A 423 -31.45 44.61 38.47
N PHE A 424 -32.47 43.86 38.88
CA PHE A 424 -32.37 42.72 39.80
C PHE A 424 -33.38 41.64 39.38
N CYS A 425 -33.24 40.43 39.92
CA CYS A 425 -34.33 39.46 39.82
C CYS A 425 -35.52 39.93 40.66
N SER A 426 -36.74 39.75 40.16
CA SER A 426 -37.97 40.13 40.88
C SER A 426 -38.04 39.52 42.28
N PHE A 427 -37.68 38.24 42.41
CA PHE A 427 -37.59 37.56 43.71
C PHE A 427 -36.55 38.21 44.65
N CYS A 428 -35.33 38.45 44.15
CA CYS A 428 -34.21 38.94 44.96
C CYS A 428 -34.44 40.34 45.50
N ILE A 429 -34.95 41.26 44.68
CA ILE A 429 -35.22 42.61 45.15
C ILE A 429 -36.43 42.66 46.09
N SER A 430 -37.43 41.80 45.88
CA SER A 430 -38.58 41.71 46.79
C SER A 430 -38.16 41.22 48.17
N GLU A 431 -37.24 40.24 48.25
CA GLU A 431 -36.63 39.79 49.51
C GLU A 431 -35.79 40.88 50.18
N TRP A 432 -35.01 41.64 49.40
CA TRP A 432 -34.21 42.75 49.92
C TRP A 432 -35.08 43.86 50.51
N MET A 433 -36.16 44.23 49.82
CA MET A 433 -37.11 45.26 50.25
C MET A 433 -37.81 44.93 51.56
N LYS A 434 -37.90 43.64 51.97
CA LYS A 434 -38.38 43.28 53.31
C LYS A 434 -37.47 43.80 54.43
N ARG A 435 -36.20 44.10 54.13
CA ARG A 435 -35.19 44.57 55.08
C ARG A 435 -34.85 46.05 54.88
N LYS A 436 -34.66 46.48 53.63
CA LYS A 436 -34.25 47.85 53.28
C LYS A 436 -34.92 48.31 51.98
N ILE A 437 -35.54 49.49 51.98
CA ILE A 437 -36.19 50.10 50.80
C ILE A 437 -35.20 50.99 50.02
N GLU A 438 -33.98 50.50 49.85
CA GLU A 438 -32.89 51.19 49.16
C GLU A 438 -32.26 50.26 48.11
N CYS A 439 -31.80 50.82 46.99
CA CYS A 439 -31.14 50.06 45.95
C CYS A 439 -29.85 49.38 46.49
N PRO A 440 -29.66 48.05 46.30
CA PRO A 440 -28.45 47.34 46.72
C PRO A 440 -27.13 47.88 46.14
N ILE A 441 -27.18 48.53 44.97
CA ILE A 441 -25.99 49.03 44.27
C ILE A 441 -25.70 50.49 44.65
N CYS A 442 -26.66 51.39 44.38
CA CYS A 442 -26.44 52.83 44.55
C CYS A 442 -27.05 53.44 45.82
N ARG A 443 -27.74 52.63 46.64
CA ARG A 443 -28.39 53.03 47.91
C ARG A 443 -29.47 54.11 47.80
N LYS A 444 -29.91 54.50 46.60
CA LYS A 444 -31.06 55.39 46.40
C LYS A 444 -32.36 54.70 46.79
N ASP A 445 -33.31 55.46 47.34
CA ASP A 445 -34.64 54.97 47.70
C ASP A 445 -35.38 54.37 46.51
N ILE A 446 -36.03 53.23 46.76
CA ILE A 446 -36.82 52.51 45.76
C ILE A 446 -38.23 53.11 45.71
N LYS A 447 -38.53 53.82 44.63
CA LYS A 447 -39.84 54.45 44.38
C LYS A 447 -40.71 53.67 43.41
N SER A 448 -40.10 52.99 42.44
CA SER A 448 -40.80 52.17 41.45
C SER A 448 -39.98 50.95 41.07
N LYS A 449 -40.69 49.90 40.65
CA LYS A 449 -40.14 48.67 40.08
C LYS A 449 -40.89 48.34 38.80
N THR A 450 -40.17 48.17 37.70
CA THR A 450 -40.76 47.89 36.38
C THR A 450 -40.19 46.58 35.84
N PRO A 451 -41.02 45.57 35.55
CA PRO A 451 -40.56 44.36 34.86
C PRO A 451 -39.98 44.68 33.48
N SER A 452 -38.87 44.05 33.12
CA SER A 452 -38.19 44.26 31.83
C SER A 452 -38.28 43.00 30.95
N LEU A 453 -39.31 42.97 30.11
CA LEU A 453 -39.52 41.88 29.14
C LEU A 453 -38.36 41.77 28.15
N VAL A 454 -37.70 42.89 27.83
CA VAL A 454 -36.55 42.91 26.91
C VAL A 454 -35.38 42.14 27.51
N LEU A 455 -35.05 42.38 28.77
CA LEU A 455 -33.98 41.65 29.46
C LEU A 455 -34.33 40.17 29.60
N ASP A 456 -35.57 39.84 30.00
CA ASP A 456 -36.00 38.45 30.13
C ASP A 456 -35.93 37.68 28.80
N ASN A 457 -36.39 38.30 27.70
CA ASN A 457 -36.34 37.70 26.38
C ASN A 457 -34.90 37.56 25.86
N CYS A 458 -34.06 38.57 26.11
CA CYS A 458 -32.64 38.56 25.72
C CYS A 458 -31.89 37.44 26.44
N ILE A 459 -32.04 37.36 27.76
CA ILE A 459 -31.39 36.33 28.59
C ILE A 459 -31.90 34.95 28.19
N SER A 460 -33.19 34.77 27.95
CA SER A 460 -33.74 33.47 27.53
C SER A 460 -33.12 33.01 26.22
N LYS A 461 -33.11 33.87 25.18
CA LYS A 461 -32.50 33.55 23.88
C LYS A 461 -30.99 33.29 23.98
N MET A 462 -30.27 34.02 24.84
CA MET A 462 -28.84 33.81 25.03
C MET A 462 -28.56 32.50 25.77
N VAL A 463 -29.29 32.22 26.84
CA VAL A 463 -29.16 30.97 27.62
C VAL A 463 -29.54 29.74 26.79
N ASP A 464 -30.47 29.86 25.85
CA ASP A 464 -30.81 28.80 24.88
C ASP A 464 -29.61 28.36 24.02
N ASN A 465 -28.56 29.19 23.90
CA ASN A 465 -27.35 28.87 23.15
C ASN A 465 -26.18 28.41 24.04
N LEU A 466 -26.36 28.37 25.37
CA LEU A 466 -25.35 27.90 26.32
C LEU A 466 -25.42 26.39 26.56
N SER A 467 -24.53 25.87 27.42
CA SER A 467 -24.50 24.45 27.81
C SER A 467 -25.80 24.01 28.49
N SER A 468 -26.13 22.73 28.36
CA SER A 468 -27.33 22.15 29.00
C SER A 468 -27.33 22.33 30.51
N GLU A 469 -26.16 22.27 31.15
CA GLU A 469 -26.00 22.46 32.59
C GLU A 469 -26.49 23.85 33.06
N VAL A 470 -26.18 24.90 32.30
CA VAL A 470 -26.59 26.28 32.62
C VAL A 470 -28.10 26.45 32.45
N LYS A 471 -28.68 25.82 31.42
CA LYS A 471 -30.13 25.83 31.17
C LYS A 471 -30.89 25.15 32.30
N GLU A 472 -30.46 23.95 32.68
CA GLU A 472 -31.09 23.17 33.76
C GLU A 472 -31.02 23.92 35.09
N ARG A 473 -29.85 24.46 35.45
CA ARG A 473 -29.69 25.28 36.65
C ARG A 473 -30.66 26.47 36.67
N ARG A 474 -30.81 27.18 35.55
CA ARG A 474 -31.75 28.30 35.43
C ARG A 474 -33.20 27.83 35.60
N ILE A 475 -33.58 26.72 34.99
CA ILE A 475 -34.93 26.15 35.11
C ILE A 475 -35.23 25.79 36.57
N ASP A 476 -34.30 25.17 37.27
CA ASP A 476 -34.47 24.78 38.67
C ASP A 476 -34.60 25.99 39.58
N LEU A 477 -33.80 27.04 39.36
CA LEU A 477 -33.94 28.31 40.07
C LEU A 477 -35.30 28.97 39.81
N ILE A 478 -35.79 28.96 38.57
CA ILE A 478 -37.12 29.48 38.22
C ILE A 478 -38.21 28.70 38.98
N LYS A 479 -38.17 27.37 38.95
CA LYS A 479 -39.13 26.51 39.65
C LYS A 479 -39.10 26.74 41.15
N GLY A 480 -37.91 26.78 41.75
CA GLY A 480 -37.73 27.01 43.18
C GLY A 480 -38.23 28.38 43.64
N ARG A 481 -38.02 29.43 42.84
CA ARG A 481 -38.53 30.79 43.15
C ARG A 481 -40.05 30.89 42.99
N LYS A 482 -40.65 30.19 42.02
CA LYS A 482 -42.11 30.13 41.86
C LYS A 482 -42.78 29.41 43.02
N ALA A 483 -42.23 28.28 43.47
CA ALA A 483 -42.76 27.55 44.62
C ALA A 483 -42.78 28.40 45.90
N LYS A 484 -41.72 29.17 46.16
CA LYS A 484 -41.62 30.09 47.31
C LYS A 484 -42.54 31.32 47.25
N ARG A 485 -43.15 31.61 46.10
CA ARG A 485 -44.12 32.72 45.94
C ARG A 485 -45.56 32.28 46.21
N LEU A 486 -45.82 30.97 46.14
CA LEU A 486 -47.14 30.35 46.33
C LEU A 486 -47.36 29.87 47.77
N LEU A 487 -46.29 29.87 48.59
CA LEU A 487 -46.27 29.72 50.04
C LEU A 487 -46.18 31.11 50.67
#